data_AF-A0A947WPG7-F1
#
_entry.id   AF-A0A947WPG7-F1
#
_cell.length_a   1.000
_cell.length_b   1.000
_cell.length_c   1.000
_cell.angle_alpha   90.00
_cell.angle_beta   90.00
_cell.angle_gamma   90.00
#
_symmetry.space_group_name_H-M   'P 1'
#
loop_
_entity.id
_entity.type
_entity.pdbx_description
1 polymer ?
#
loop_
_entity_poly.entity_id
_entity_poly.type
_entity_poly.pdbx_seq_one_letter_code
_entity_poly.pdbx_strand_id
1 'polypeptide(L)'
;MDKRYDFNQFEDDIYRQWEDSGYFNPDNLPGNPTEPYSIAMPPPNATGMLHIGHALFLTIQDIVIRYERMKGKKALWLPGTDHA
;
A
#
# COMPACT_ATOMS: atom_id res chain seq x y z
N MET A 1 14.38 3.12 -24.46
CA MET A 1 13.01 3.27 -23.92
C MET A 1 12.08 3.54 -25.07
N ASP A 2 10.92 2.90 -25.08
CA ASP A 2 9.87 3.20 -26.06
C ASP A 2 9.38 4.64 -25.87
N LYS A 3 8.90 5.26 -26.95
CA LYS A 3 8.47 6.67 -26.94
C LYS A 3 7.13 6.86 -26.23
N ARG A 4 6.34 5.78 -26.10
CA ARG A 4 5.05 5.76 -25.41
C ARG A 4 5.12 4.75 -24.26
N TYR A 5 4.74 5.19 -23.07
CA TYR A 5 4.58 4.30 -21.92
C TYR A 5 3.32 3.45 -22.09
N ASP A 6 3.45 2.14 -21.91
CA ASP A 6 2.35 1.17 -21.86
C ASP A 6 2.32 0.52 -20.49
N PHE A 7 1.39 0.95 -19.63
CA PHE A 7 1.32 0.53 -18.23
C PHE A 7 1.08 -0.99 -18.08
N ASN A 8 0.38 -1.62 -19.04
CA ASN A 8 0.09 -3.05 -19.00
C ASN A 8 1.35 -3.92 -19.05
N GLN A 9 2.46 -3.38 -19.57
CA GLN A 9 3.73 -4.11 -19.65
C GLN A 9 4.54 -4.07 -18.36
N PHE A 10 4.18 -3.20 -17.40
CA PHE A 10 5.03 -2.93 -16.22
C PHE A 10 4.31 -3.12 -14.88
N GLU A 11 3.01 -2.82 -14.79
CA GLU A 11 2.31 -2.79 -13.49
C GLU A 11 2.35 -4.14 -12.76
N ASP A 12 2.11 -5.24 -13.48
CA ASP A 12 2.15 -6.59 -12.91
C ASP A 12 3.54 -6.97 -12.39
N ASP A 13 4.58 -6.67 -13.17
CA ASP A 13 5.96 -6.96 -12.80
C ASP A 13 6.44 -6.09 -11.63
N ILE A 14 6.00 -4.82 -11.58
CA ILE A 14 6.27 -3.93 -10.46
C ILE A 14 5.59 -4.49 -9.20
N TYR A 15 4.30 -4.83 -9.28
CA TYR A 15 3.56 -5.35 -8.12
C TYR A 15 4.20 -6.63 -7.58
N ARG A 16 4.56 -7.56 -8.47
CA ARG A 16 5.26 -8.79 -8.09
C ARG A 16 6.58 -8.51 -7.38
N GLN A 17 7.38 -7.55 -7.86
CA GLN A 17 8.61 -7.14 -7.16
C GLN A 17 8.34 -6.63 -5.75
N TRP A 18 7.24 -5.90 -5.54
CA TRP A 18 6.86 -5.47 -4.18
C TRP A 18 6.43 -6.65 -3.30
N GLU A 19 5.66 -7.60 -3.82
CA GLU A 19 5.30 -8.82 -3.10
C GLU A 19 6.54 -9.62 -2.70
N ASP A 20 7.44 -9.88 -3.66
CA ASP A 20 8.66 -10.65 -3.47
C ASP A 20 9.67 -9.96 -2.53
N SER A 21 9.66 -8.63 -2.47
CA SER A 21 10.55 -7.86 -1.59
C SER A 21 10.26 -8.06 -0.10
N GLY A 22 9.05 -8.50 0.26
CA GLY A 22 8.59 -8.59 1.64
C GLY A 22 8.30 -7.23 2.31
N TYR A 23 8.44 -6.09 1.61
CA TYR A 23 8.24 -4.75 2.17
C TYR A 23 6.80 -4.40 2.54
N PHE A 24 5.83 -5.22 2.13
CA PHE A 24 4.46 -5.11 2.65
C PHE A 24 4.36 -5.51 4.12
N ASN A 25 5.29 -6.33 4.62
CA ASN A 25 5.38 -6.66 6.04
C ASN A 25 6.25 -5.61 6.77
N PRO A 26 5.70 -4.85 7.74
CA PRO A 26 6.46 -3.87 8.50
C PRO A 26 7.61 -4.47 9.34
N ASP A 27 7.61 -5.79 9.60
CA ASP A 27 8.70 -6.49 10.29
C ASP A 27 9.93 -6.73 9.41
N ASN A 28 9.78 -6.69 8.08
CA ASN A 28 10.83 -7.02 7.11
C ASN A 28 11.53 -5.78 6.54
N LEU A 29 11.32 -4.60 7.13
CA LEU A 29 11.88 -3.35 6.62
C LEU A 29 13.38 -3.24 6.95
N PRO A 30 14.20 -2.71 6.01
CA PRO A 30 15.62 -2.50 6.25
C PRO A 30 15.85 -1.45 7.34
N GLY A 31 16.95 -1.58 8.09
CA GLY A 31 17.34 -0.62 9.13
C GLY A 31 16.70 -0.85 10.51
N ASN A 32 15.94 -1.94 10.69
CA ASN A 32 15.31 -2.32 11.97
C ASN A 32 14.53 -1.17 12.63
N PRO A 33 13.53 -0.60 11.93
CA PRO A 33 12.77 0.54 12.44
C PRO A 33 11.99 0.16 13.70
N THR A 34 12.09 1.00 14.74
CA THR A 34 11.43 0.75 16.04
C THR A 34 10.19 1.62 16.27
N GLU A 35 10.07 2.75 15.58
CA GLU A 35 8.93 3.66 15.73
C GLU A 35 7.73 3.13 14.92
N PRO A 36 6.58 2.81 15.56
CA PRO A 36 5.39 2.35 14.86
C PRO A 36 4.65 3.52 14.18
N TYR A 37 4.11 3.24 13.00
CA TYR A 37 3.14 4.11 12.33
C TYR A 37 2.02 3.24 11.76
N SER A 38 0.77 3.63 11.88
CA SER A 38 -0.31 2.84 11.29
C SER A 38 -1.47 3.68 10.78
N ILE A 39 -2.07 3.20 9.69
CA ILE A 39 -3.37 3.65 9.21
C ILE A 39 -4.30 2.45 9.29
N ALA A 40 -5.34 2.56 10.12
CA ALA A 40 -6.43 1.59 10.17
C ALA A 40 -7.53 2.06 9.21
N MET A 41 -7.84 1.25 8.20
CA MET A 41 -9.01 1.51 7.37
C MET A 41 -10.26 1.10 8.14
N PRO A 42 -11.33 1.90 8.09
CA PRO A 42 -12.61 1.44 8.60
C PRO A 42 -13.03 0.16 7.87
N PRO A 43 -13.84 -0.70 8.51
CA PRO A 43 -14.37 -1.89 7.87
C PRO A 43 -14.99 -1.54 6.51
N PRO A 44 -14.65 -2.27 5.43
CA PRO A 44 -15.21 -1.98 4.13
C PRO A 44 -16.71 -2.21 4.20
N ASN A 45 -17.50 -1.19 3.86
CA ASN A 45 -18.89 -1.40 3.47
C ASN A 45 -18.87 -2.25 2.18
N ALA A 46 -18.95 -3.57 2.32
CA ALA A 46 -18.76 -4.56 1.26
C ALA A 46 -19.85 -4.55 0.17
N THR A 47 -20.72 -3.53 0.14
CA THR A 47 -21.92 -3.47 -0.68
C THR A 47 -21.79 -2.57 -1.92
N GLY A 48 -20.66 -1.90 -2.13
CA GLY A 48 -20.49 -0.91 -3.21
C GLY A 48 -19.45 -1.29 -4.28
N MET A 49 -19.71 -0.90 -5.53
CA MET A 49 -18.67 -0.92 -6.58
C MET A 49 -17.60 0.14 -6.30
N LEU A 50 -16.33 -0.19 -6.55
CA LEU A 50 -15.23 0.76 -6.45
C LEU A 50 -15.40 1.87 -7.50
N HIS A 51 -15.62 3.09 -7.03
CA HIS A 51 -15.53 4.31 -7.84
C HIS A 51 -14.26 5.13 -7.56
N ILE A 52 -14.00 6.15 -8.37
CA ILE A 52 -12.78 7.00 -8.31
C ILE A 52 -12.50 7.62 -6.93
N GLY A 53 -13.53 7.82 -6.11
CA GLY A 53 -13.40 8.31 -4.74
C GLY A 53 -12.64 7.33 -3.85
N HIS A 54 -12.86 6.03 -4.02
CA HIS A 54 -12.07 4.99 -3.34
C HIS A 54 -10.63 5.02 -3.82
N ALA A 55 -10.41 5.11 -5.14
CA ALA A 55 -9.06 5.16 -5.70
C ALA A 55 -8.26 6.35 -5.13
N LEU A 56 -8.87 7.54 -5.04
CA LEU A 56 -8.24 8.72 -4.46
C LEU A 56 -7.87 8.50 -2.98
N PHE A 57 -8.83 8.06 -2.17
CA PHE A 57 -8.63 7.84 -0.74
C PHE A 57 -7.55 6.78 -0.44
N LEU A 58 -7.61 5.65 -1.14
CA LEU A 58 -6.63 4.57 -1.00
C LEU A 58 -5.23 5.01 -1.47
N THR A 59 -5.15 5.76 -2.57
CA THR A 59 -3.86 6.26 -3.09
C THR A 59 -3.18 7.19 -2.10
N ILE A 60 -3.93 8.10 -1.46
CA ILE A 60 -3.36 9.01 -0.45
C ILE A 60 -2.78 8.22 0.73
N GLN A 61 -3.49 7.20 1.22
CA GLN A 61 -3.00 6.37 2.31
C GLN A 61 -1.77 5.56 1.93
N ASP A 62 -1.76 4.96 0.74
CA ASP A 62 -0.62 4.20 0.22
C ASP A 62 0.64 5.09 0.13
N ILE A 63 0.50 6.32 -0.38
CA ILE A 63 1.59 7.30 -0.43
C ILE A 63 2.14 7.58 0.97
N VAL A 64 1.27 7.85 1.94
CA VAL A 64 1.69 8.17 3.32
C VAL A 64 2.41 6.97 3.96
N ILE A 65 1.89 5.76 3.75
CA ILE A 65 2.51 4.53 4.27
C ILE A 65 3.90 4.32 3.69
N ARG A 66 4.06 4.47 2.36
CA ARG A 66 5.38 4.38 1.71
C ARG A 66 6.33 5.45 2.21
N TYR A 67 5.85 6.68 2.37
CA TYR A 67 6.65 7.80 2.87
C TYR A 67 7.15 7.56 4.30
N GLU A 68 6.30 7.09 5.21
CA GLU A 68 6.72 6.79 6.59
C GLU A 68 7.65 5.56 6.65
N ARG A 69 7.50 4.57 5.77
CA ARG A 69 8.51 3.48 5.60
C ARG A 69 9.86 4.05 5.18
N MET A 70 9.90 4.96 4.20
CA MET A 70 11.13 5.61 3.75
C MET A 70 11.79 6.49 4.83
N LYS A 71 11.01 6.97 5.81
CA LYS A 71 11.52 7.67 6.99
C LYS A 71 12.05 6.73 8.09
N GLY A 72 12.07 5.42 7.86
CA GLY A 72 12.55 4.44 8.83
C GLY A 72 11.54 4.16 9.93
N LYS A 73 10.23 4.21 9.63
CA LYS A 73 9.18 3.77 10.56
C LYS A 73 8.62 2.42 10.18
N LYS A 74 8.15 1.72 11.21
CA LYS A 74 7.45 0.44 11.10
C LYS A 74 5.99 0.70 10.70
N ALA A 75 5.79 1.03 9.42
CA ALA A 75 4.49 1.50 8.91
C ALA A 75 3.58 0.34 8.47
N LEU A 76 2.42 0.23 9.12
CA LEU A 76 1.38 -0.76 8.87
C LEU A 76 0.14 -0.10 8.26
N TRP A 77 -0.31 -0.59 7.11
CA TRP A 77 -1.61 -0.25 6.55
C TRP A 77 -2.56 -1.42 6.77
N LEU A 78 -3.47 -1.30 7.73
CA LEU A 78 -4.35 -2.40 8.12
C LEU A 78 -5.73 -2.22 7.50
N PRO A 79 -6.14 -3.06 6.53
CA PRO A 79 -7.52 -3.08 6.08
C PRO A 79 -8.44 -3.53 7.22
N GLY A 80 -9.49 -2.76 7.48
CA GLY A 80 -10.59 -3.23 8.32
C GLY A 80 -11.27 -4.43 7.68
N THR A 81 -11.85 -5.29 8.49
CA THR A 81 -12.81 -6.32 8.05
C THR A 81 -14.06 -6.12 8.89
N ASP A 82 -15.22 -5.95 8.26
CA ASP A 82 -16.49 -5.97 8.97
C ASP A 82 -16.92 -7.42 9.04
N HIS A 83 -16.87 -8.00 10.23
CA HIS A 83 -17.47 -9.28 10.54
C HIS A 83 -18.53 -9.01 11.60
N ALA A 84 -19.68 -8.49 11.17
CA ALA A 84 -20.92 -8.58 11.93
C ALA A 84 -21.66 -9.87 11.55
#